data_AF-A0A7R7WGQ7-F1
#
_entry.id   AF-A0A7R7WGQ7-F1
#
_cell.length_a   1.000
_cell.length_b   1.000
_cell.length_c   1.000
_cell.angle_alpha   90.00
_cell.angle_beta   90.00
_cell.angle_gamma   90.00
#
_symmetry.space_group_name_H-M   'P 1'
#
loop_
_entity.id
_entity.type
_entity.pdbx_description
1 polymer ?
#
loop_
_entity_poly.entity_id
_entity_poly.type
_entity_poly.pdbx_seq_one_letter_code
_entity_poly.pdbx_strand_id
1 'polypeptide(L)'
;MFTVVLLRAVVVVDFFVNEEVFFHTLDGKYESFGFYNIYGFSAMMPVFWTLQTQYLAKHPTEISLPALIASIVIFVAGWSLRFYADRQKMRFNRTQGKCLFWGRQAQGIPVSYQTRDGKTHRSHLLCSGMIVHRCFRDEEKCADKYGSGWDEYCRRVPWRIVPGVF
;
A
#
# COMPACT_ATOMS: atom_id res chain seq x y z
N MET A 1 17.82 0.52 20.75
CA MET A 1 17.52 -0.85 20.29
C MET A 1 16.06 -1.23 20.50
N PHE A 2 15.54 -1.20 21.75
CA PHE A 2 14.17 -1.62 22.08
C PHE A 2 13.08 -0.98 21.22
N THR A 3 13.14 0.34 21.02
CA THR A 3 12.15 1.06 20.20
C THR A 3 12.05 0.51 18.78
N VAL A 4 13.17 0.23 18.11
CA VAL A 4 13.17 -0.29 16.73
C VAL A 4 12.55 -1.68 16.67
N VAL A 5 12.85 -2.53 17.65
CA VAL A 5 12.25 -3.87 17.76
C VAL A 5 10.74 -3.76 17.96
N LEU A 6 10.28 -2.86 18.83
CA LEU A 6 8.87 -2.66 19.13
C LEU A 6 8.10 -2.11 17.91
N LEU A 7 8.64 -1.10 17.22
CA LEU A 7 8.02 -0.57 16.00
C LEU A 7 7.92 -1.65 14.90
N ARG A 8 8.95 -2.50 14.75
CA ARG A 8 8.91 -3.62 13.82
C ARG A 8 7.87 -4.66 14.22
N ALA A 9 7.77 -4.99 15.51
CA ALA A 9 6.79 -5.93 16.02
C ALA A 9 5.35 -5.46 15.72
N VAL A 10 5.07 -4.16 15.83
CA VAL A 10 3.77 -3.58 15.44
C VAL A 10 3.47 -3.84 13.96
N VAL A 11 4.44 -3.63 13.06
CA VAL A 11 4.25 -3.92 11.62
C VAL A 11 4.00 -5.40 11.36
N VAL A 12 4.72 -6.29 12.04
CA VAL A 12 4.55 -7.74 11.89
C VAL A 12 3.18 -8.18 12.38
N VAL A 13 2.74 -7.69 13.54
CA VAL A 13 1.38 -7.99 14.06
C VAL A 13 0.31 -7.46 13.11
N ASP A 14 0.47 -6.23 12.62
CA ASP A 14 -0.48 -5.64 11.64
C ASP A 14 -0.57 -6.47 10.35
N PHE A 15 0.56 -6.99 9.86
CA PHE A 15 0.58 -7.87 8.71
C PHE A 15 -0.24 -9.15 8.95
N PHE A 16 -0.05 -9.83 10.09
CA PHE A 16 -0.80 -11.05 10.40
C PHE A 16 -2.28 -10.79 10.68
N VAL A 17 -2.62 -9.65 11.30
CA VAL A 17 -4.03 -9.27 11.53
C VAL A 17 -4.74 -9.01 10.19
N ASN A 18 -4.03 -8.50 9.18
CA ASN A 18 -4.59 -8.19 7.86
C ASN A 18 -4.07 -9.17 6.78
N GLU A 19 -3.79 -10.41 7.14
CA GLU A 19 -3.20 -11.40 6.24
C GLU A 19 -4.01 -11.60 4.95
N GLU A 20 -5.34 -11.48 5.02
CA GLU A 20 -6.23 -11.56 3.86
C GLU A 20 -5.86 -10.56 2.74
N VAL A 21 -5.32 -9.39 3.12
CA VAL A 21 -4.93 -8.34 2.18
C VAL A 21 -3.70 -8.77 1.36
N PHE A 22 -2.85 -9.65 1.90
CA PHE A 22 -1.69 -10.17 1.19
C PHE A 22 -2.09 -10.89 -0.10
N PHE A 23 -3.15 -11.70 -0.08
CA PHE A 23 -3.68 -12.38 -1.28
C PHE A 23 -4.26 -11.43 -2.33
N HIS A 24 -4.48 -10.17 -1.97
CA HIS A 24 -4.93 -9.15 -2.90
C HIS A 24 -3.81 -8.37 -3.57
N THR A 25 -2.56 -8.54 -3.12
CA THR A 25 -1.36 -7.92 -3.70
C THR A 25 -1.00 -8.53 -5.06
N LEU A 26 -0.05 -7.90 -5.76
CA LEU A 26 0.45 -8.40 -7.04
C LEU A 26 1.13 -9.77 -6.89
N ASP A 27 1.93 -9.93 -5.84
CA ASP A 27 2.72 -11.13 -5.59
C ASP A 27 1.79 -12.32 -5.34
N GLY A 28 0.72 -12.13 -4.55
CA GLY A 28 -0.26 -13.18 -4.26
C GLY A 28 -1.14 -13.60 -5.45
N LYS A 29 -1.40 -12.69 -6.41
CA LYS A 29 -2.34 -12.97 -7.52
C LYS A 29 -1.68 -13.43 -8.81
N TYR A 30 -0.48 -12.91 -9.11
CA TYR A 30 0.07 -12.97 -10.46
C TYR A 30 1.46 -13.58 -10.53
N GLU A 31 2.20 -13.62 -9.43
CA GLU A 31 3.55 -14.18 -9.45
C GLU A 31 3.52 -15.69 -9.22
N SER A 32 4.30 -16.43 -10.03
CA SER A 32 4.48 -17.86 -9.82
C SER A 32 5.38 -18.11 -8.62
N PHE A 33 5.10 -19.19 -7.90
CA PHE A 33 5.99 -19.62 -6.84
C PHE A 33 7.28 -20.18 -7.44
N GLY A 34 8.41 -19.56 -7.10
CA GLY A 34 9.71 -19.91 -7.67
C GLY A 34 10.86 -19.46 -6.76
N PHE A 35 12.09 -19.70 -7.22
CA PHE A 35 13.30 -19.41 -6.44
C PHE A 35 13.36 -17.98 -5.91
N TYR A 36 13.02 -16.99 -6.74
CA TYR A 36 13.01 -15.57 -6.35
C TYR A 36 12.11 -15.32 -5.13
N ASN A 37 10.88 -15.84 -5.15
CA ASN A 37 9.93 -15.68 -4.05
C ASN A 37 10.37 -16.44 -2.80
N ILE A 38 10.85 -17.68 -2.95
CA ILE A 38 11.37 -18.47 -1.83
C ILE A 38 12.56 -17.76 -1.17
N TYR A 39 13.57 -17.37 -1.95
CA TYR A 39 14.76 -16.72 -1.45
C TYR A 39 14.46 -15.33 -0.86
N GLY A 40 13.57 -14.57 -1.52
CA GLY A 40 13.09 -13.27 -1.07
C GLY A 40 12.49 -13.33 0.34
N PHE A 41 11.52 -14.21 0.55
CA PHE A 41 10.82 -14.31 1.84
C PHE A 41 11.64 -15.03 2.92
N SER A 42 12.39 -16.09 2.58
CA SER A 42 13.06 -16.92 3.59
C SER A 42 14.43 -16.41 4.03
N ALA A 43 15.21 -15.81 3.13
CA ALA A 43 16.59 -15.43 3.41
C ALA A 43 16.77 -13.91 3.35
N MET A 44 16.32 -13.30 2.25
CA MET A 44 16.63 -11.91 1.95
C MET A 44 15.90 -10.94 2.90
N MET A 45 14.58 -11.08 3.06
CA MET A 45 13.79 -10.20 3.92
C MET A 45 14.22 -10.23 5.39
N PRO A 46 14.36 -11.40 6.06
CA PRO A 46 14.78 -11.42 7.48
C PRO A 46 16.14 -10.76 7.72
N VAL A 47 17.07 -10.89 6.77
CA VAL A 47 18.39 -10.26 6.86
C VAL A 47 18.29 -8.75 6.71
N PHE A 48 17.71 -8.23 5.63
CA PHE A 48 17.62 -6.78 5.41
C PHE A 48 16.77 -6.08 6.47
N TRP A 49 15.66 -6.69 6.85
CA TRP A 49 14.74 -6.09 7.82
C TRP A 49 15.33 -6.04 9.21
N THR A 50 16.34 -6.84 9.55
CA THR A 50 17.01 -6.82 10.85
C THR A 50 18.32 -6.03 10.86
N LEU A 51 18.77 -5.48 9.73
CA LEU A 51 20.03 -4.72 9.65
C LEU A 51 20.09 -3.55 10.64
N GLN A 52 19.01 -2.79 10.82
CA GLN A 52 19.03 -1.65 11.75
C GLN A 52 19.25 -2.10 13.19
N THR A 53 18.66 -3.24 13.58
CA THR A 53 18.83 -3.83 14.91
C THR A 53 20.21 -4.43 15.09
N GLN A 54 20.77 -5.08 14.06
CA GLN A 54 22.13 -5.60 14.08
C GLN A 54 23.17 -4.47 14.19
N TYR A 55 22.95 -3.36 13.48
CA TYR A 55 23.80 -2.18 13.55
C TYR A 55 23.78 -1.56 14.95
N LEU A 56 22.59 -1.34 15.52
CA LEU A 56 22.43 -0.78 16.87
C LEU A 56 22.96 -1.71 17.98
N ALA A 57 23.02 -3.02 17.74
CA ALA A 57 23.62 -3.97 18.68
C ALA A 57 25.15 -3.85 18.73
N LYS A 58 25.79 -3.56 17.58
CA LYS A 58 27.25 -3.35 17.50
C LYS A 58 27.67 -1.93 17.88
N HIS A 59 26.80 -0.94 17.64
CA HIS A 59 27.03 0.46 17.96
C HIS A 59 25.94 0.96 18.92
N PRO A 60 26.11 0.76 20.24
CA PRO A 60 25.18 1.25 21.24
C PRO A 60 25.28 2.78 21.34
N THR A 61 24.56 3.48 20.46
CA THR A 61 24.44 4.93 20.47
C THR A 61 23.21 5.36 21.25
N GLU A 62 23.38 6.20 22.26
CA GLU A 62 22.26 6.85 22.94
C GLU A 62 21.78 8.02 22.08
N ILE A 63 20.59 7.88 21.52
CA ILE A 63 19.94 8.94 20.73
C ILE A 63 19.28 9.91 21.71
N SER A 64 19.40 11.22 21.43
CA SER A 64 18.70 12.24 22.20
C SER A 64 17.18 12.01 22.23
N LEU A 65 16.54 12.33 23.36
CA LEU A 65 15.09 12.15 23.53
C LEU A 65 14.25 12.83 22.43
N PRO A 66 14.57 14.05 21.94
CA PRO A 66 13.82 14.68 20.85
C PRO A 66 13.86 13.89 19.54
N ALA A 67 15.03 13.35 19.16
CA ALA A 67 15.16 12.57 17.94
C ALA A 67 14.41 11.23 18.04
N LEU A 68 14.37 10.62 19.24
CA LEU A 68 13.55 9.44 19.50
C LEU A 68 12.06 9.75 19.32
N ILE A 69 11.55 10.82 19.94
CA ILE A 69 10.15 11.24 19.83
C ILE A 69 9.80 11.53 18.37
N ALA A 70 10.66 12.28 17.66
CA ALA A 70 10.46 12.58 16.24
C ALA A 70 10.35 11.31 15.39
N SER A 71 11.20 10.30 15.63
CA SER A 71 11.16 9.03 14.89
C SER A 71 9.86 8.26 15.12
N ILE A 72 9.34 8.26 16.35
CA ILE A 72 8.06 7.61 16.70
C ILE A 72 6.89 8.37 16.07
N VAL A 73 6.90 9.69 16.11
CA VAL A 73 5.85 10.54 15.50
C VAL A 73 5.80 10.30 13.99
N ILE A 74 6.94 10.29 13.32
CA ILE A 74 7.01 10.01 11.87
C ILE A 74 6.47 8.61 11.57
N PHE A 75 6.84 7.59 12.37
CA PHE A 75 6.34 6.24 12.20
C PHE A 75 4.81 6.15 12.36
N VAL A 76 4.26 6.73 13.44
CA VAL A 76 2.81 6.70 13.72
C VAL A 76 2.05 7.49 12.66
N ALA A 77 2.57 8.64 12.23
CA ALA A 77 2.01 9.42 11.13
C ALA A 77 1.96 8.61 9.84
N GLY A 78 3.07 7.98 9.43
CA GLY A 78 3.12 7.15 8.23
C GLY A 78 2.19 5.92 8.30
N TRP A 79 2.18 5.22 9.44
CA TRP A 79 1.34 4.06 9.65
C TRP A 79 -0.15 4.42 9.61
N SER A 80 -0.55 5.50 10.29
CA SER A 80 -1.94 5.99 10.28
C SER A 80 -2.37 6.49 8.90
N LEU A 81 -1.47 7.13 8.13
CA LEU A 81 -1.71 7.58 6.76
C LEU A 81 -2.06 6.40 5.84
N ARG A 82 -1.22 5.37 5.86
CA ARG A 82 -1.44 4.13 5.09
C ARG A 82 -2.78 3.50 5.45
N PHE A 83 -3.04 3.36 6.75
CA PHE A 83 -4.26 2.74 7.23
C PHE A 83 -5.52 3.54 6.85
N TYR A 84 -5.44 4.86 6.88
CA TYR A 84 -6.52 5.73 6.45
C TYR A 84 -6.80 5.59 4.95
N ALA A 85 -5.75 5.61 4.12
CA ALA A 85 -5.84 5.39 2.68
C ALA A 85 -6.47 4.02 2.33
N ASP A 86 -5.99 2.96 2.97
CA ASP A 86 -6.50 1.60 2.75
C ASP A 86 -7.98 1.49 3.17
N ARG A 87 -8.35 2.05 4.33
CA ARG A 87 -9.74 2.10 4.79
C ARG A 87 -10.64 2.87 3.82
N GLN A 88 -10.18 4.00 3.28
CA GLN A 88 -10.94 4.76 2.29
C GLN A 88 -11.21 3.92 1.04
N LYS A 89 -10.18 3.28 0.49
CA LYS A 89 -10.29 2.40 -0.68
C LYS A 89 -11.25 1.23 -0.43
N MET A 90 -11.13 0.57 0.71
CA MET A 90 -12.02 -0.54 1.08
C MET A 90 -13.48 -0.09 1.21
N ARG A 91 -13.74 1.05 1.86
CA ARG A 91 -15.09 1.59 2.04
C ARG A 91 -15.74 1.94 0.70
N PHE A 92 -14.97 2.52 -0.20
CA PHE A 92 -15.42 2.86 -1.54
C PHE A 92 -15.81 1.62 -2.36
N ASN A 93 -14.98 0.58 -2.32
CA ASN A 93 -15.25 -0.67 -3.03
C ASN A 93 -16.50 -1.38 -2.47
N ARG A 94 -16.68 -1.41 -1.14
CA ARG A 94 -17.87 -2.03 -0.50
C ARG A 94 -19.17 -1.30 -0.83
N THR A 95 -19.11 0.02 -1.04
CA THR A 95 -20.30 0.85 -1.30
C THR A 95 -20.53 1.15 -2.77
N GLN A 96 -19.73 0.56 -3.66
CA GLN A 96 -19.77 0.78 -5.12
C GLN A 96 -19.88 2.27 -5.49
N GLY A 97 -19.09 3.11 -4.81
CA GLY A 97 -19.02 4.54 -5.10
C GLY A 97 -20.05 5.45 -4.43
N LYS A 98 -20.94 4.94 -3.57
CA LYS A 98 -21.94 5.77 -2.86
C LYS A 98 -21.43 6.41 -1.55
N CYS A 99 -20.14 6.32 -1.24
CA CYS A 99 -19.57 6.91 -0.03
C CYS A 99 -19.40 8.42 -0.13
N LEU A 100 -19.57 9.12 1.00
CA LEU A 100 -19.09 10.49 1.15
C LEU A 100 -17.69 10.50 1.79
N PHE A 101 -16.72 11.14 1.14
CA PHE A 101 -15.41 11.45 1.70
C PHE A 101 -15.36 12.95 2.02
N TRP A 102 -15.09 13.28 3.29
CA TRP A 102 -15.04 14.67 3.78
C TRP A 102 -16.22 15.55 3.32
N GLY A 103 -17.44 15.03 3.46
CA GLY A 103 -18.67 15.78 3.12
C GLY A 103 -18.97 15.92 1.63
N ARG A 104 -18.12 15.42 0.73
CA ARG A 104 -18.37 15.34 -0.72
C ARG A 104 -18.58 13.89 -1.15
N GLN A 105 -19.41 13.65 -2.17
CA GLN A 105 -19.55 12.31 -2.74
C GLN A 105 -18.21 11.87 -3.36
N ALA A 106 -17.83 10.62 -3.09
CA ALA A 106 -16.62 10.01 -3.63
C ALA A 106 -16.67 10.04 -5.15
N GLN A 107 -15.68 10.69 -5.76
CA GLN A 107 -15.58 10.71 -7.22
C GLN A 107 -15.01 9.38 -7.68
N GLY A 108 -15.87 8.57 -8.30
CA GLY A 108 -15.54 7.26 -8.84
C GLY A 108 -15.76 7.21 -10.33
N ILE A 109 -14.79 6.73 -11.12
CA ILE A 109 -15.04 6.42 -12.53
C ILE A 109 -15.57 4.99 -12.62
N PRO A 110 -16.80 4.76 -13.12
CA PRO A 110 -17.31 3.42 -13.36
C PRO A 110 -16.57 2.81 -14.56
N VAL A 111 -15.92 1.68 -14.35
CA VAL A 111 -15.19 0.94 -15.40
C VAL A 111 -15.67 -0.51 -15.45
N SER A 112 -15.92 -1.00 -16.67
CA SER A 112 -16.19 -2.41 -16.94
C SER A 112 -14.95 -3.06 -17.54
N TYR A 113 -14.54 -4.21 -17.01
CA TYR A 113 -13.45 -5.00 -17.59
C TYR A 113 -13.92 -6.44 -17.81
N GLN A 114 -13.29 -7.11 -18.77
CA GLN A 114 -13.52 -8.54 -19.02
C GLN A 114 -12.38 -9.34 -18.42
N THR A 115 -12.71 -10.38 -17.66
CA THR A 115 -11.74 -11.37 -17.19
C THR A 115 -11.39 -12.33 -18.35
N ARG A 116 -10.25 -13.02 -18.27
CA ARG A 116 -9.84 -14.06 -19.25
C ARG A 116 -10.92 -15.13 -19.50
N ASP A 117 -11.83 -15.33 -18.54
CA ASP A 117 -12.98 -16.23 -18.63
C ASP A 117 -14.16 -15.65 -19.44
N GLY A 118 -14.01 -14.49 -20.07
CA GLY A 118 -15.07 -13.79 -20.82
C GLY A 118 -16.15 -13.12 -19.95
N LYS A 119 -16.08 -13.24 -18.63
CA LYS A 119 -17.03 -12.61 -17.70
C LYS A 119 -16.77 -11.12 -17.57
N THR A 120 -17.82 -10.32 -17.71
CA THR A 120 -17.75 -8.86 -17.56
C THR A 120 -17.97 -8.48 -16.10
N HIS A 121 -17.02 -7.77 -15.51
CA HIS A 121 -17.10 -7.27 -14.14
C HIS A 121 -17.15 -5.74 -14.12
N ARG A 122 -18.05 -5.18 -13.31
CA ARG A 122 -18.17 -3.74 -13.09
C ARG A 122 -17.40 -3.36 -11.82
N SER A 123 -16.52 -2.39 -11.93
CA SER A 123 -15.72 -1.87 -10.83
C SER A 123 -15.67 -0.35 -10.88
N HIS A 124 -15.32 0.28 -9.76
CA HIS A 124 -15.19 1.73 -9.69
C HIS A 124 -13.75 2.07 -9.35
N LEU A 125 -13.15 3.02 -10.08
CA LEU A 125 -11.84 3.58 -9.77
C LEU A 125 -12.01 4.79 -8.86
N LEU A 126 -11.47 4.71 -7.65
CA LEU A 126 -11.52 5.79 -6.67
C LEU A 126 -10.59 6.93 -7.11
N CYS A 127 -11.14 8.09 -7.46
CA CYS A 127 -10.38 9.28 -7.90
C CYS A 127 -10.14 10.31 -6.79
N SER A 128 -10.83 10.17 -5.67
CA SER A 128 -10.80 11.12 -4.57
C SER A 128 -10.28 10.46 -3.30
N GLY A 129 -9.51 11.20 -2.49
CA GLY A 129 -8.97 10.72 -1.23
C GLY A 129 -7.47 10.52 -1.27
N MET A 130 -6.93 9.90 -0.24
CA MET A 130 -5.50 9.73 -0.07
C MET A 130 -5.09 8.39 -0.68
N ILE A 131 -4.58 8.43 -1.92
CA ILE A 131 -4.08 7.24 -2.60
C ILE A 131 -2.57 7.27 -2.46
N VAL A 132 -2.10 6.72 -1.35
CA VAL A 132 -0.67 6.53 -1.15
C VAL A 132 -0.29 5.30 -1.95
N HIS A 133 0.55 5.49 -2.97
CA HIS A 133 1.22 4.45 -3.74
C HIS A 133 0.50 3.97 -5.01
N ARG A 134 0.95 4.47 -6.17
CA ARG A 134 0.94 3.73 -7.44
C ARG A 134 2.36 3.34 -7.80
N CYS A 135 2.61 2.05 -7.98
CA CYS A 135 3.84 1.57 -8.61
C CYS A 135 3.64 1.43 -10.12
N PHE A 136 4.71 1.63 -10.91
CA PHE A 136 4.67 1.45 -12.37
C PHE A 136 4.06 0.11 -12.81
N ARG A 137 4.38 -0.98 -12.11
CA ARG A 137 3.81 -2.33 -12.36
C ARG A 137 2.30 -2.39 -12.12
N ASP A 138 1.79 -1.66 -11.13
CA ASP A 138 0.35 -1.55 -10.88
C ASP A 138 -0.32 -0.71 -11.97
N GLU A 139 0.35 0.33 -12.47
CA GLU A 139 -0.17 1.19 -13.55
C GLU A 139 -0.32 0.41 -14.85
N GLU A 140 0.70 -0.34 -15.26
CA GLU A 140 0.67 -1.17 -16.47
C GLU A 140 -0.50 -2.16 -16.42
N LYS A 141 -0.66 -2.87 -15.29
CA LYS A 141 -1.79 -3.80 -15.10
C LYS A 141 -3.14 -3.10 -15.06
N CYS A 142 -3.23 -1.90 -14.48
CA CYS A 142 -4.48 -1.14 -14.49
C CYS A 142 -4.80 -0.60 -15.89
N ALA A 143 -3.80 -0.18 -16.66
CA ALA A 143 -3.95 0.25 -18.04
C ALA A 143 -4.44 -0.92 -18.91
N ASP A 144 -3.81 -2.09 -18.82
CA ASP A 144 -4.21 -3.30 -19.55
C ASP A 144 -5.63 -3.74 -19.19
N LYS A 145 -6.00 -3.62 -17.91
CA LYS A 145 -7.30 -4.08 -17.40
C LYS A 145 -8.45 -3.12 -17.71
N TYR A 146 -8.23 -1.82 -17.57
CA TYR A 146 -9.29 -0.81 -17.61
C TYR A 146 -9.27 0.05 -18.89
N GLY A 147 -8.18 -0.03 -19.68
CA GLY A 147 -8.05 0.66 -20.98
C GLY A 147 -8.37 2.15 -20.87
N SER A 148 -9.32 2.61 -21.69
CA SER A 148 -9.73 4.03 -21.73
C SER A 148 -10.24 4.58 -20.39
N GLY A 149 -10.78 3.72 -19.52
CA GLY A 149 -11.19 4.11 -18.16
C GLY A 149 -10.00 4.45 -17.26
N TRP A 150 -8.85 3.83 -17.51
CA TRP A 150 -7.59 4.18 -16.85
C TRP A 150 -7.03 5.53 -17.35
N ASP A 151 -7.12 5.80 -18.66
CA ASP A 151 -6.67 7.07 -19.21
C ASP A 151 -7.45 8.26 -18.62
N GLU A 152 -8.76 8.12 -18.49
CA GLU A 152 -9.59 9.14 -17.83
C GLU A 152 -9.21 9.31 -16.35
N TYR A 153 -8.91 8.21 -15.67
CA TYR A 153 -8.46 8.22 -14.29
C TYR A 153 -7.12 8.96 -14.10
N CYS A 154 -6.14 8.70 -14.98
CA CYS A 154 -4.85 9.38 -14.98
C CYS A 154 -4.97 10.88 -15.29
N ARG A 155 -5.94 11.31 -16.11
CA ARG A 155 -6.22 12.74 -16.33
C ARG A 155 -6.75 13.44 -15.08
N ARG A 156 -7.58 12.76 -14.28
CA ARG A 156 -8.15 13.34 -13.05
C ARG A 156 -7.16 13.35 -11.88
N VAL A 157 -6.31 12.34 -11.81
CA VAL A 157 -5.31 12.18 -10.74
C VAL A 157 -3.94 11.99 -11.38
N PRO A 158 -3.25 13.11 -11.73
CA PRO A 158 -1.98 13.05 -12.47
C PRO A 158 -0.78 12.65 -11.58
N TRP A 159 -0.92 12.79 -10.26
CA TRP A 159 0.15 12.53 -9.29
C TRP A 159 0.14 11.06 -8.84
N ARG A 160 1.33 10.45 -8.75
CA ARG A 160 1.54 9.04 -8.42
C ARG A 160 1.76 8.77 -6.93
N ILE A 161 2.53 9.63 -6.27
CA ILE A 161 2.96 9.46 -4.87
C ILE A 161 2.79 10.76 -4.08
N VAL A 162 3.33 11.88 -4.58
CA VAL A 162 3.35 13.18 -3.90
C VAL A 162 2.73 14.23 -4.80
N PRO A 163 1.55 14.78 -4.41
CA PRO A 163 0.92 15.86 -5.16
C PRO A 163 1.87 17.05 -5.36
N GLY A 164 2.05 17.50 -6.60
CA GLY A 164 2.93 18.62 -6.93
C GLY A 164 4.38 18.23 -7.22
N VAL A 165 4.78 16.98 -6.99
CA VAL A 165 6.16 16.51 -7.23
C VAL A 165 6.19 15.31 -8.17
N PHE A 166 5.44 14.25 -7.82
CA PHE A 166 5.45 12.99 -8.55
C PHE A 166 4.13 12.25 -8.44
#